data_AF-A0AAU9RGX3-F1
#
_entry.id   AF-A0AAU9RGX3-F1
#
_cell.length_a   1.000
_cell.length_b   1.000
_cell.length_c   1.000
_cell.angle_alpha   90.00
_cell.angle_beta   90.00
_cell.angle_gamma   90.00
#
_symmetry.space_group_name_H-M   'P 1'
#
loop_
_entity.id
_entity.type
_entity.pdbx_description
1 polymer ?
#
loop_
_entity_poly.entity_id
_entity_poly.type
_entity_poly.pdbx_seq_one_letter_code
_entity_poly.pdbx_strand_id
1 'polypeptide(L)'
;MCLFLIDNVPIRVFKNQEDLGVPYPKTQPMGMYSSLWNADDWATQGGLVKTDWSKAPFTAYYKNFKADACFWALVGGAGRKGEEEA
;
A
#
# COMPACT_ATOMS: atom_id res chain seq x y z
N MET A 1 5.15 -13.26 5.00
CA MET A 1 4.43 -13.38 3.72
C MET A 1 3.58 -12.14 3.54
N CYS A 2 3.54 -11.57 2.33
CA CYS A 2 2.73 -10.41 2.00
C CYS A 2 1.50 -10.89 1.20
N LEU A 3 0.31 -10.49 1.64
CA LEU A 3 -0.97 -10.83 1.04
C LEU A 3 -1.64 -9.57 0.53
N PHE A 4 -2.16 -9.62 -0.69
CA PHE A 4 -3.01 -8.56 -1.26
C PHE A 4 -4.40 -9.14 -1.41
N LEU A 5 -5.39 -8.48 -0.79
CA LEU A 5 -6.76 -8.96 -0.73
C LEU A 5 -7.74 -7.96 -1.32
N ILE A 6 -8.82 -8.47 -1.91
CA ILE A 6 -10.06 -7.73 -2.24
C ILE A 6 -11.19 -8.49 -1.54
N ASP A 7 -11.97 -7.80 -0.70
CA ASP A 7 -13.09 -8.40 0.04
C ASP A 7 -12.73 -9.69 0.79
N ASN A 8 -11.56 -9.69 1.45
CA ASN A 8 -10.97 -10.84 2.16
C ASN A 8 -10.57 -12.03 1.26
N VAL A 9 -10.63 -11.89 -0.07
CA VAL A 9 -10.17 -12.89 -1.04
C VAL A 9 -8.75 -12.54 -1.49
N PRO A 10 -7.76 -13.45 -1.37
CA PRO A 10 -6.40 -13.18 -1.80
C PRO A 10 -6.30 -13.13 -3.33
N ILE A 11 -5.84 -12.01 -3.88
CA ILE A 11 -5.56 -11.84 -5.32
C ILE A 11 -4.08 -12.01 -5.65
N ARG A 12 -3.19 -11.85 -4.66
CA ARG A 12 -1.75 -12.07 -4.80
C ARG A 12 -1.13 -12.47 -3.47
N VAL A 13 -0.19 -13.42 -3.55
CA VAL A 13 0.61 -13.90 -2.43
C VAL A 13 2.09 -13.77 -2.79
N PHE A 14 2.83 -12.97 -2.02
CA PHE A 14 4.30 -12.87 -2.14
C PHE A 14 4.94 -13.54 -0.92
N LYS A 15 5.46 -14.75 -1.13
CA LYS A 15 6.11 -15.55 -0.08
C LYS A 15 7.50 -15.00 0.19
N ASN A 16 7.95 -15.14 1.44
CA ASN A 16 9.36 -14.89 1.75
C ASN A 16 10.18 -16.05 1.14
N GLN A 17 11.07 -15.71 0.21
CA GLN A 17 11.99 -16.63 -0.45
C GLN A 17 13.44 -16.10 -0.35
N GLU A 18 13.77 -15.44 0.77
CA GLU A 18 15.15 -15.01 1.08
C GLU A 18 16.13 -16.19 1.00
N ASP A 19 15.70 -17.40 1.37
CA ASP A 19 16.49 -18.64 1.26
C ASP A 19 16.87 -18.99 -0.20
N LEU A 20 16.13 -18.46 -1.18
CA LEU A 20 16.39 -18.58 -2.61
C LEU A 20 17.04 -17.31 -3.19
N GLY A 21 17.45 -16.36 -2.35
CA GLY A 21 18.07 -15.10 -2.74
C GLY A 21 17.09 -14.02 -3.21
N VAL A 22 15.79 -14.20 -3.03
CA VAL A 22 14.77 -13.19 -3.42
C VAL A 22 14.63 -12.15 -2.31
N PRO A 23 14.84 -10.85 -2.58
CA PRO A 23 14.67 -9.80 -1.56
C PRO A 23 13.24 -9.76 -1.00
N TYR A 24 13.12 -9.54 0.31
CA TYR A 24 11.83 -9.48 1.00
C TYR A 24 11.79 -8.34 2.04
N PRO A 25 10.71 -7.53 2.11
CA PRO A 25 10.59 -6.45 3.08
C PRO A 25 10.30 -7.01 4.48
N LYS A 26 11.37 -7.23 5.26
CA LYS A 26 11.30 -7.86 6.59
C LYS A 26 11.57 -6.91 7.75
N THR A 27 12.57 -6.04 7.62
CA THR A 27 13.16 -5.30 8.76
C THR A 27 13.07 -3.78 8.62
N GLN A 28 12.67 -3.27 7.46
CA GLN A 28 12.50 -1.84 7.24
C GLN A 28 11.04 -1.47 7.57
N PRO A 29 10.78 -0.64 8.59
CA PRO A 29 9.42 -0.15 8.87
C PRO A 29 8.85 0.62 7.69
N MET A 30 7.53 0.55 7.50
CA MET A 30 6.84 1.19 6.38
C MET A 30 5.71 2.10 6.87
N GLY A 31 5.48 3.19 6.15
CA GLY A 31 4.28 4.02 6.30
C GLY A 31 3.15 3.54 5.38
N MET A 32 1.91 3.83 5.76
CA MET A 32 0.76 3.69 4.86
C MET A 32 0.55 5.00 4.11
N TYR A 33 0.31 4.91 2.80
CA TYR A 33 0.11 6.07 1.94
C TYR A 33 -1.10 5.83 1.03
N SER A 34 -1.83 6.92 0.75
CA SER A 34 -2.89 6.96 -0.25
C SER A 34 -2.78 8.28 -1.00
N SER A 35 -2.95 8.25 -2.32
CA SER A 35 -2.89 9.43 -3.18
C SER A 35 -3.75 9.26 -4.42
N LEU A 36 -4.25 10.40 -4.94
CA LEU A 36 -4.85 10.50 -6.27
C LEU A 36 -3.97 11.46 -7.07
N TRP A 37 -3.43 11.00 -8.20
CA TRP A 37 -2.46 11.76 -8.97
C TRP A 37 -2.50 11.39 -10.47
N ASN A 38 -1.97 12.26 -11.32
CA ASN A 38 -1.89 12.03 -12.77
C ASN A 38 -0.63 11.23 -13.14
N ALA A 39 -0.83 10.11 -13.83
CA ALA A 39 0.20 9.18 -14.27
C ALA A 39 0.15 8.91 -15.81
N ASP A 40 -0.12 9.96 -16.59
CA ASP A 40 -0.34 9.91 -18.05
C ASP A 40 0.72 9.16 -18.85
N ASP A 41 1.96 9.09 -18.37
CA ASP A 41 3.05 8.44 -19.09
C ASP A 41 2.94 6.91 -19.10
N TRP A 42 2.12 6.30 -18.24
CA TRP A 42 2.06 4.84 -18.14
C TRP A 42 0.69 4.25 -17.74
N ALA A 43 -0.18 4.99 -17.04
CA ALA A 43 -1.32 4.38 -16.33
C ALA A 43 -2.36 3.73 -17.25
N THR A 44 -2.76 4.40 -18.34
CA THR A 44 -3.85 3.92 -19.21
C THR A 44 -3.30 3.48 -20.56
N GLN A 45 -3.47 2.20 -20.90
CA GLN A 45 -2.94 1.58 -22.12
C GLN A 45 -1.44 1.85 -22.33
N GLY A 46 -0.64 1.76 -21.27
CA GLY A 46 0.80 2.05 -21.34
C GLY A 46 1.13 3.51 -21.65
N GLY A 47 0.21 4.44 -21.36
CA GLY A 47 0.38 5.88 -21.57
C GLY A 47 -0.19 6.41 -22.90
N LEU A 48 -0.84 5.56 -23.70
CA LEU A 48 -1.46 5.97 -24.97
C LEU A 48 -2.72 6.82 -24.78
N VAL A 49 -3.45 6.63 -23.68
CA VAL A 49 -4.66 7.40 -23.36
C VAL A 49 -4.33 8.38 -22.24
N LYS A 50 -4.44 9.68 -22.54
CA LYS A 50 -4.14 10.77 -21.61
C LYS A 50 -5.38 11.21 -20.83
N THR A 51 -5.14 11.84 -19.69
CA THR A 51 -6.17 12.38 -18.81
C THR A 51 -6.96 13.47 -19.53
N ASP A 52 -8.27 13.29 -19.62
CA ASP A 52 -9.20 14.31 -20.11
C ASP A 52 -9.60 15.24 -18.95
N TRP A 53 -8.87 16.35 -18.80
CA TRP A 53 -9.07 17.32 -17.73
C TRP A 53 -10.40 18.06 -17.80
N SER A 54 -11.13 18.00 -18.93
CA SER A 54 -12.50 18.53 -19.00
C SER A 54 -13.48 17.77 -18.10
N LYS A 55 -13.12 16.55 -17.67
CA LYS A 55 -13.90 15.69 -16.76
C LYS A 55 -13.55 15.89 -15.28
N ALA A 56 -12.69 16.85 -14.96
CA ALA A 56 -12.40 17.19 -13.58
C ALA A 56 -13.65 17.74 -12.86
N PRO A 57 -13.77 17.57 -11.53
CA PRO A 57 -12.79 16.96 -10.63
C PRO A 57 -12.79 15.43 -10.64
N PHE A 58 -11.60 14.85 -10.49
CA PHE A 58 -11.45 13.43 -10.18
C PHE A 58 -11.48 13.25 -8.66
N THR A 59 -12.37 12.39 -8.14
CA THR A 59 -12.56 12.23 -6.70
C THR A 59 -12.49 10.77 -6.30
N ALA A 60 -11.68 10.48 -5.28
CA ALA A 60 -11.58 9.19 -4.63
C ALA A 60 -12.03 9.31 -3.17
N TYR A 61 -12.87 8.38 -2.72
CA TYR A 61 -13.39 8.35 -1.35
C TYR A 61 -12.82 7.14 -0.63
N TYR A 62 -12.33 7.37 0.59
CA TYR A 62 -11.76 6.35 1.46
C TYR A 62 -12.52 6.38 2.79
N LYS A 63 -12.74 5.21 3.36
CA LYS A 63 -13.41 5.03 4.65
C LYS A 63 -12.87 3.79 5.34
N ASN A 64 -13.17 3.66 6.64
CA ASN A 64 -12.80 2.49 7.45
C ASN A 64 -11.28 2.29 7.51
N PHE A 65 -10.53 3.34 7.82
CA PHE A 65 -9.10 3.23 8.05
C PHE A 65 -8.85 2.39 9.30
N LYS A 66 -8.36 1.17 9.10
CA LYS A 66 -8.02 0.24 10.18
C LYS A 66 -6.60 -0.25 10.00
N ALA A 67 -5.76 0.00 11.00
CA ALA A 67 -4.39 -0.51 11.06
C ALA A 67 -4.25 -1.44 12.26
N ASP A 68 -4.19 -2.74 12.00
CA ASP A 68 -3.69 -3.72 12.98
C ASP A 68 -2.22 -4.00 12.65
N ALA A 69 -1.34 -3.23 13.28
CA ALA A 69 0.09 -3.22 12.95
C ALA A 69 0.97 -3.20 14.22
N CYS A 70 2.21 -3.64 14.06
CA CYS A 70 3.24 -3.48 15.08
C CYS A 70 3.93 -2.13 14.86
N PHE A 71 3.74 -1.19 15.79
CA PHE A 71 4.32 0.14 15.67
C PHE A 71 5.81 0.14 16.02
N TRP A 72 6.60 0.83 15.20
CA TRP A 72 8.00 1.06 15.46
C TRP A 72 8.21 2.39 16.20
N ALA A 73 8.41 2.35 17.52
CA ALA A 73 8.70 3.56 18.29
C ALA A 73 10.15 4.01 18.05
N LEU A 74 10.33 5.28 17.65
CA LEU A 74 11.66 5.89 17.46
C LEU A 74 12.45 6.07 18.78
N VAL A 75 11.85 5.81 19.94
CA VAL A 75 12.50 5.88 21.25
C VAL A 75 12.21 4.60 22.04
N GLY A 76 13.25 3.79 22.28
CA GLY A 76 13.21 2.64 23.18
C GLY A 76 12.52 1.41 22.59
N GLY A 77 13.31 0.53 21.99
CA GLY A 77 12.85 -0.66 21.27
C GLY A 77 11.95 -1.58 22.11
N ALA A 78 10.71 -1.69 21.66
CA ALA A 78 9.90 -2.90 21.68
C ALA A 78 8.63 -2.56 20.88
N GLY A 79 8.38 -3.28 19.79
CA GLY A 79 7.16 -3.10 19.00
C GLY A 79 5.94 -3.34 19.88
N ARG A 80 5.15 -2.28 20.10
CA ARG A 80 3.87 -2.39 20.82
C ARG A 80 2.78 -2.46 19.76
N LYS A 81 1.84 -3.40 19.91
CA LYS A 81 0.58 -3.36 19.17
C LYS A 81 -0.15 -2.10 19.62
N GLY A 82 -0.43 -1.21 18.69
CA GLY A 82 -1.36 -0.12 18.88
C GLY A 82 -2.55 -0.40 17.97
N GLU A 83 -3.72 0.06 18.38
CA GLU A 83 -4.84 0.25 17.47
C GLU A 83 -4.96 1.77 17.29
N GLU A 84 -4.80 2.24 16.06
CA GLU A 84 -5.06 3.63 15.72
C GLU A 84 -6.31 3.65 14.85
N GLU A 85 -7.38 4.25 15.37
CA GLU A 85 -8.55 4.63 14.57
C GLU A 85 -8.23 5.98 13.92
N ALA A 86 -8.23 6.02 12.59
CA ALA A 86 -8.01 7.23 11.80
C ALA A 86 -9.32 7.80 11.25
#